data_AF-A0A366XYV9-F1
#
_entry.id   AF-A0A366XYV9-F1
#
_cell.length_a   1.000
_cell.length_b   1.000
_cell.length_c   1.000
_cell.angle_alpha   90.00
_cell.angle_beta   90.00
_cell.angle_gamma   90.00
#
_symmetry.space_group_name_H-M   'P 1'
#
loop_
_entity.id
_entity.type
_entity.pdbx_description
1 polymer ?
#
loop_
_entity_poly.entity_id
_entity_poly.type
_entity_poly.pdbx_seq_one_letter_code
_entity_poly.pdbx_strand_id
1 'polypeptide(L)'
;MYVDINLLPSKKKRLIKPSLLYSLLLLVFSCTLFWLYIDYQQTSHSLEKILKDTQVIELKNEELLAELANETESEKELLQENIHWIESIKISTFFLLNHLVSLLPERGFFVDYQYSDDGKITIAVMFDTIRESSQYLYELTESLYISDAKFLTITAQPLSEQDSTSDGDNILPRYQANYELTINESALREVKKQEK
;
A
#
# COMPACT_ATOMS: atom_id res chain seq x y z
N MET A 1 46.99 100.45 56.12
CA MET A 1 47.48 99.07 55.94
C MET A 1 46.68 98.18 56.86
N TYR A 2 45.64 97.55 56.32
CA TYR A 2 44.89 96.51 57.01
C TYR A 2 45.07 95.25 56.17
N VAL A 3 45.73 94.27 56.76
CA VAL A 3 45.93 92.95 56.17
C VAL A 3 44.72 92.13 56.59
N ASP A 4 43.82 91.86 55.64
CA ASP A 4 42.75 90.89 55.84
C ASP A 4 43.35 89.49 55.82
N ILE A 5 43.51 88.92 57.01
CA ILE A 5 43.91 87.53 57.19
C ILE A 5 42.68 86.67 56.89
N ASN A 6 42.67 86.02 55.73
CA ASN A 6 41.68 85.02 55.39
C ASN A 6 41.92 83.74 56.22
N LEU A 7 41.38 83.71 57.45
CA LEU A 7 41.31 82.52 58.29
C LEU A 7 40.06 81.69 57.91
N LEU A 8 40.06 81.12 56.71
CA LEU A 8 39.17 79.99 56.43
C LEU A 8 39.87 78.70 56.87
N PRO A 9 39.34 77.95 57.86
CA PRO A 9 39.89 76.65 58.19
C PRO A 9 39.68 75.70 57.00
N SER A 10 40.78 75.24 56.40
CA SER A 10 40.73 74.26 55.31
C SER A 10 40.04 72.98 55.79
N LYS A 11 38.87 72.67 55.20
CA LYS A 11 38.06 71.48 55.51
C LYS A 11 38.93 70.23 55.37
N LYS A 12 39.25 69.58 56.50
CA LYS A 12 40.05 68.35 56.54
C LYS A 12 39.33 67.32 55.66
N LYS A 13 39.93 66.92 54.54
CA LYS A 13 39.38 65.88 53.66
C LYS A 13 39.14 64.64 54.54
N ARG A 14 37.88 64.21 54.67
CA ARG A 14 37.54 62.95 55.34
C ARG A 14 38.21 61.85 54.51
N LEU A 15 39.37 61.40 54.95
CA LEU A 15 39.99 60.19 54.43
C LEU A 15 38.96 59.08 54.65
N ILE A 16 38.50 58.48 53.55
CA ILE A 16 37.60 57.34 53.58
C ILE A 16 38.29 56.32 54.50
N LYS A 17 37.59 55.88 55.55
CA LYS A 17 38.18 54.90 56.48
C LYS A 17 38.58 53.67 55.66
N PRO A 18 39.82 53.15 55.77
CA PRO A 18 40.26 52.00 54.98
C PRO A 18 39.32 50.79 55.13
N SER A 19 38.66 50.66 56.28
CA SER A 19 37.59 49.67 56.54
C SER A 19 36.43 49.70 55.53
N LEU A 20 36.02 50.88 55.03
CA LEU A 20 34.95 50.97 54.02
C LEU A 20 35.40 50.43 52.66
N LEU A 21 36.66 50.65 52.30
CA LEU A 21 37.25 50.18 51.05
C LEU A 21 37.44 48.65 51.07
N TYR A 22 37.86 48.08 52.20
CA TYR A 22 37.90 46.63 52.40
C TYR A 22 36.50 45.98 52.33
N SER A 23 35.49 46.63 52.91
CA SER A 23 34.10 46.13 52.85
C SER A 23 33.56 46.12 51.41
N LEU A 24 33.87 47.14 50.61
CA LEU A 24 33.48 47.19 49.20
C LEU A 24 34.18 46.10 48.38
N LEU A 25 35.48 45.89 48.61
CA LEU A 25 36.27 44.88 47.91
C LEU A 25 35.76 43.46 48.21
N LEU A 26 35.43 43.19 49.47
CA LEU A 26 34.85 41.91 49.89
C LEU A 26 33.50 41.66 49.21
N LEU A 27 32.66 42.69 49.11
CA LEU A 27 31.35 42.60 48.45
C LEU A 27 31.50 42.29 46.95
N VAL A 28 32.40 42.98 46.26
CA VAL A 28 32.68 42.71 44.83
C VAL A 28 33.21 41.28 44.65
N PHE A 29 34.13 40.85 45.51
CA PHE A 29 34.68 39.50 45.46
C PHE A 29 33.60 38.43 45.67
N SER A 30 32.73 38.62 46.66
CA SER A 30 31.59 37.71 46.92
C SER A 30 30.62 37.66 45.73
N CYS A 31 30.35 38.79 45.08
CA CYS A 31 29.48 38.84 43.90
C CYS A 31 30.10 38.10 42.70
N THR A 32 31.41 38.25 42.48
CA THR A 32 32.11 37.54 41.40
C THR A 32 32.12 36.02 41.61
N LEU A 33 32.33 35.56 42.84
CA LEU A 33 32.28 34.13 43.17
C LEU A 33 30.87 33.56 43.00
N PHE A 34 29.84 34.31 43.39
CA PHE A 34 28.45 33.90 43.24
C PHE A 34 28.06 33.76 41.76
N TRP A 35 28.48 34.71 40.91
CA TRP A 35 28.21 34.65 39.47
C TRP A 35 28.89 33.44 38.81
N LEU A 36 30.15 33.17 39.16
CA LEU A 36 30.91 32.03 38.63
C LEU A 36 30.31 30.68 39.07
N TYR A 37 29.76 30.61 40.29
CA TYR A 37 29.06 29.42 40.77
C TYR A 37 27.78 29.13 39.96
N ILE A 38 27.01 30.16 39.59
CA ILE A 38 25.80 30.00 38.75
C ILE A 38 26.17 29.54 37.34
N ASP A 39 27.20 30.13 36.74
CA ASP A 39 27.66 29.81 35.38
C ASP A 39 28.14 28.35 35.26
N TYR A 40 28.89 27.88 36.26
CA TYR A 40 29.35 26.48 36.34
C TYR A 40 28.19 25.48 36.40
N GLN A 41 27.15 25.78 37.16
CA GLN A 41 25.97 24.92 37.28
C GLN A 41 25.15 24.89 35.98
N GLN A 42 24.97 26.04 35.33
CA GLN A 42 24.25 26.11 34.05
C GLN A 42 24.96 25.32 32.94
N THR A 43 26.28 25.43 32.87
CA THR A 43 27.10 24.69 31.89
C THR A 43 26.96 23.17 32.11
N SER A 44 27.04 22.70 33.35
CA SER A 44 26.91 21.28 33.68
C SER A 44 25.52 20.72 33.31
N HIS A 45 24.46 21.46 33.62
CA HIS A 45 23.10 21.08 33.24
C HIS A 45 22.86 21.10 31.72
N SER A 46 23.50 22.03 31.00
CA SER A 46 23.39 22.08 29.53
C SER A 46 24.06 20.87 28.87
N LEU A 47 25.22 20.44 29.37
CA LEU A 47 25.91 19.24 28.88
C LEU A 47 25.10 17.97 29.14
N GLU A 48 24.50 17.82 30.33
CA GLU A 48 23.67 16.67 30.63
C GLU A 48 22.41 16.61 29.75
N LYS A 49 21.81 17.77 29.45
CA LYS A 49 20.67 17.85 28.52
C LYS A 49 21.06 17.45 27.11
N ILE A 50 22.18 18.00 26.60
CA ILE A 50 22.67 17.67 25.25
C ILE A 50 22.93 16.17 25.14
N LEU A 51 23.55 15.54 26.15
CA LEU A 51 23.81 14.10 26.15
C LEU A 51 22.52 13.27 26.15
N LYS A 52 21.49 13.69 26.89
CA LYS A 52 20.18 13.02 26.88
C LYS A 52 19.48 13.19 25.53
N ASP A 53 19.50 14.38 24.97
CA ASP A 53 18.88 14.66 23.67
C ASP A 53 19.57 13.85 22.56
N THR A 54 20.90 13.71 22.58
CA THR A 54 21.61 12.87 21.61
C THR A 54 21.24 11.40 21.75
N GLN A 55 21.11 10.87 22.96
CA GLN A 55 20.69 9.48 23.18
C GLN A 55 19.26 9.23 22.69
N VAL A 56 18.35 10.18 22.91
CA VAL A 56 16.97 10.07 22.42
C VAL A 56 16.92 10.11 20.88
N ILE A 57 17.76 10.93 20.25
CA ILE A 57 17.86 10.99 18.78
C ILE A 57 18.43 9.69 18.20
N GLU A 58 19.44 9.10 18.85
CA GLU A 58 20.01 7.82 18.42
C GLU A 58 18.97 6.70 18.51
N LEU A 59 18.28 6.56 19.64
CA LEU A 59 17.21 5.56 19.82
C LEU A 59 16.11 5.72 18.77
N LYS A 60 15.68 6.95 18.50
CA LYS A 60 14.64 7.23 17.49
C LYS A 60 15.11 6.89 16.06
N ASN A 61 16.39 7.10 15.75
CA ASN A 61 16.94 6.71 14.45
C ASN A 61 17.02 5.19 14.32
N GLU A 62 17.40 4.47 15.37
CA GLU A 62 17.40 3.00 15.38
C GLU A 62 15.99 2.44 15.20
N GLU A 63 14.99 3.00 15.88
CA GLU A 63 13.58 2.63 15.70
C GLU A 63 13.09 2.87 14.26
N LEU A 64 13.39 4.04 13.68
CA LEU A 64 13.02 4.35 12.28
C LEU A 64 13.72 3.42 11.27
N LEU A 65 14.98 3.08 11.49
CA LEU A 65 15.70 2.14 10.63
C LEU A 65 15.14 0.72 10.73
N ALA A 66 14.71 0.29 11.93
CA ALA A 66 14.05 -0.99 12.12
C ALA A 66 12.65 -1.02 11.47
N GLU A 67 11.90 0.08 11.54
CA GLU A 67 10.60 0.22 10.88
C GLU A 67 10.74 0.16 9.34
N LEU A 68 11.68 0.90 8.76
CA LEU A 68 11.98 0.86 7.32
C LEU A 68 12.46 -0.52 6.85
N ALA A 69 13.26 -1.23 7.65
CA ALA A 69 13.70 -2.58 7.33
C ALA A 69 12.52 -3.57 7.30
N ASN A 70 11.62 -3.49 8.29
CA ASN A 70 10.41 -4.32 8.35
C ASN A 70 9.43 -4.02 7.21
N GLU A 71 9.24 -2.74 6.84
CA GLU A 71 8.40 -2.37 5.69
C GLU A 71 8.96 -2.92 4.37
N THR A 72 10.28 -2.87 4.19
CA THR A 72 10.95 -3.36 2.98
C THR A 72 10.95 -4.90 2.89
N GLU A 73 11.04 -5.60 4.02
CA GLU A 73 10.85 -7.06 4.06
C GLU A 73 9.40 -7.43 3.78
N SER A 74 8.43 -6.72 4.37
CA SER A 74 7.00 -6.95 4.13
C SER A 74 6.62 -6.73 2.67
N GLU A 75 7.11 -5.68 2.00
CA GLU A 75 6.83 -5.42 0.59
C GLU A 75 7.41 -6.50 -0.34
N LYS A 76 8.61 -7.02 -0.01
CA LYS A 76 9.23 -8.13 -0.75
C LYS A 76 8.51 -9.46 -0.52
N GLU A 77 8.07 -9.73 0.70
CA GLU A 77 7.29 -10.92 1.04
C GLU A 77 5.92 -10.91 0.33
N LEU A 78 5.24 -9.75 0.34
CA LEU A 78 3.99 -9.58 -0.40
C LEU A 78 4.19 -9.79 -1.90
N LEU A 79 5.27 -9.27 -2.48
CA LEU A 79 5.55 -9.49 -3.91
C LEU A 79 5.87 -10.95 -4.22
N GLN A 80 6.62 -11.64 -3.35
CA GLN A 80 6.90 -13.08 -3.49
C GLN A 80 5.63 -13.94 -3.34
N GLU A 81 4.72 -13.59 -2.43
CA GLU A 81 3.42 -14.23 -2.29
C GLU A 81 2.59 -14.06 -3.57
N ASN A 82 2.55 -12.87 -4.14
CA ASN A 82 1.86 -12.60 -5.40
C ASN A 82 2.48 -13.36 -6.59
N ILE A 83 3.81 -13.47 -6.66
CA ILE A 83 4.49 -14.29 -7.67
C ILE A 83 4.13 -15.76 -7.49
N HIS A 84 4.14 -16.28 -6.26
CA HIS A 84 3.74 -17.65 -5.98
C HIS A 84 2.25 -17.89 -6.30
N TRP A 85 1.37 -16.91 -6.09
CA TRP A 85 -0.03 -16.97 -6.49
C TRP A 85 -0.18 -17.06 -8.01
N ILE A 86 0.47 -16.16 -8.78
CA ILE A 86 0.48 -16.19 -10.25
C ILE A 86 1.06 -17.52 -10.74
N GLU A 87 2.16 -17.98 -10.13
CA GLU A 87 2.74 -19.28 -10.44
C GLU A 87 1.83 -20.44 -10.04
N SER A 88 0.98 -20.31 -9.02
CA SER A 88 0.05 -21.36 -8.58
C SER A 88 -1.19 -21.49 -9.48
N ILE A 89 -1.57 -20.41 -10.17
CA ILE A 89 -2.57 -20.41 -11.25
C ILE A 89 -1.93 -21.05 -12.50
N LYS A 90 -1.68 -22.36 -12.40
CA LYS A 90 -1.09 -23.20 -13.46
C LYS A 90 -2.14 -23.76 -14.41
N ILE A 91 -3.33 -23.18 -14.50
CA ILE A 91 -4.37 -23.66 -15.42
C ILE A 91 -4.10 -23.04 -16.80
N SER A 92 -3.97 -23.86 -17.84
CA SER A 92 -3.82 -23.37 -19.21
C SER A 92 -5.17 -22.82 -19.69
N THR A 93 -5.39 -21.51 -19.54
CA THR A 93 -6.60 -20.84 -20.02
C THR A 93 -6.82 -21.08 -21.51
N PHE A 94 -5.73 -21.14 -22.29
CA PHE A 94 -5.78 -21.46 -23.71
C PHE A 94 -6.37 -22.85 -23.98
N PHE A 95 -5.86 -23.88 -23.28
CA PHE A 95 -6.38 -25.25 -23.42
C PHE A 95 -7.86 -25.31 -23.07
N LEU A 96 -8.25 -24.70 -21.95
CA LEU A 96 -9.62 -24.70 -21.48
C LEU A 96 -10.56 -23.98 -22.45
N LEU A 97 -10.18 -22.80 -22.92
CA LEU A 97 -10.96 -22.05 -23.90
C LEU A 97 -11.09 -22.81 -25.22
N ASN A 98 -9.98 -23.40 -25.72
CA ASN A 98 -10.00 -24.20 -26.94
C ASN A 98 -10.90 -25.43 -26.80
N HIS A 99 -10.87 -26.09 -25.64
CA HIS A 99 -11.76 -27.21 -25.32
C HIS A 99 -13.24 -26.78 -25.32
N LEU A 100 -13.58 -25.68 -24.63
CA LEU A 100 -14.94 -25.14 -24.62
C LEU A 100 -15.45 -24.77 -26.02
N VAL A 101 -14.59 -24.18 -26.85
CA VAL A 101 -14.90 -23.88 -28.26
C VAL A 101 -15.10 -25.15 -29.08
N SER A 102 -14.33 -26.21 -28.82
CA SER A 102 -14.46 -27.48 -29.55
C SER A 102 -15.79 -28.21 -29.28
N LEU A 103 -16.42 -27.97 -28.14
CA LEU A 103 -17.74 -28.52 -27.78
C LEU A 103 -18.91 -27.74 -28.40
N LEU A 104 -18.61 -26.61 -29.03
CA LEU A 104 -19.60 -25.67 -29.51
C LEU A 104 -20.18 -26.13 -30.86
N PRO A 105 -21.49 -25.99 -31.10
CA PRO A 105 -22.10 -26.32 -32.39
C PRO A 105 -21.57 -25.44 -33.53
N GLU A 106 -21.66 -25.93 -34.77
CA GLU A 106 -21.04 -25.33 -35.96
C GLU A 106 -21.36 -23.84 -36.19
N ARG A 107 -22.53 -23.37 -35.75
CA ARG A 107 -23.00 -21.99 -35.90
C ARG A 107 -23.13 -21.20 -34.60
N GLY A 108 -22.60 -21.69 -33.48
CA GLY A 108 -22.61 -20.94 -32.24
C GLY A 108 -21.38 -20.03 -32.09
N PHE A 109 -21.51 -18.99 -31.26
CA PHE A 109 -20.43 -18.01 -31.03
C PHE A 109 -20.33 -17.63 -29.56
N PHE A 110 -19.10 -17.55 -29.04
CA PHE A 110 -18.87 -16.94 -27.73
C PHE A 110 -19.02 -15.42 -27.81
N VAL A 111 -19.76 -14.86 -26.86
CA VAL A 111 -19.94 -13.42 -26.67
C VAL A 111 -19.03 -12.93 -25.55
N ASP A 112 -19.03 -13.67 -24.45
CA ASP A 112 -18.30 -13.28 -23.25
C ASP A 112 -17.76 -14.50 -22.51
N TYR A 113 -16.61 -14.30 -21.88
CA TYR A 113 -15.94 -15.29 -21.05
C TYR A 113 -15.36 -14.58 -19.84
N GLN A 114 -15.83 -14.97 -18.66
CA GLN A 114 -15.35 -14.44 -17.40
C GLN A 114 -14.89 -15.58 -16.50
N TYR A 115 -13.63 -15.51 -16.07
CA TYR A 115 -13.07 -16.41 -15.06
C TYR A 115 -13.03 -15.68 -13.72
N SER A 116 -13.56 -16.33 -12.70
CA SER A 116 -13.57 -15.84 -11.32
C SER A 116 -12.50 -16.57 -10.50
N ASP A 117 -11.89 -15.88 -9.54
CA ASP A 117 -10.84 -16.43 -8.67
C ASP A 117 -11.32 -17.62 -7.82
N ASP A 118 -12.63 -17.83 -7.70
CA ASP A 118 -13.25 -18.96 -7.02
C ASP A 118 -13.31 -20.24 -7.88
N GLY A 119 -12.65 -20.26 -9.04
CA GLY A 119 -12.59 -21.42 -9.94
C GLY A 119 -13.84 -21.61 -10.79
N LYS A 120 -14.73 -20.61 -10.82
CA LYS A 120 -15.93 -20.61 -11.67
C LYS A 120 -15.70 -19.83 -12.95
N ILE A 121 -16.34 -20.29 -14.01
CA ILE A 121 -16.38 -19.60 -15.30
C ILE A 121 -17.82 -19.23 -15.59
N THR A 122 -18.07 -17.97 -15.93
CA THR A 122 -19.31 -17.56 -16.56
C THR A 122 -19.06 -17.34 -18.04
N ILE A 123 -19.88 -17.98 -18.88
CA ILE A 123 -19.80 -17.81 -20.34
C ILE A 123 -21.15 -17.34 -20.88
N ALA A 124 -21.08 -16.46 -21.87
CA ALA A 124 -22.23 -16.09 -22.70
C ALA A 124 -22.00 -16.62 -24.12
N VAL A 125 -22.92 -17.45 -24.60
CA VAL A 125 -22.83 -18.07 -25.92
C VAL A 125 -24.11 -17.81 -26.70
N MET A 126 -23.96 -17.45 -27.97
CA MET A 126 -25.06 -17.26 -28.91
C MET A 126 -25.25 -18.50 -29.77
N PHE A 127 -26.51 -18.91 -29.92
CA PHE A 127 -26.96 -20.06 -30.71
C PHE A 127 -28.04 -19.64 -31.70
N ASP A 128 -28.22 -20.44 -32.76
CA ASP A 128 -29.32 -20.26 -33.70
C ASP A 128 -30.63 -20.82 -33.14
N THR A 129 -30.55 -21.84 -32.28
CA THR A 129 -31.72 -22.46 -31.66
C THR A 129 -31.57 -22.67 -30.15
N ILE A 130 -32.70 -22.65 -29.43
CA ILE A 130 -32.73 -23.03 -28.01
C ILE A 130 -32.24 -24.47 -27.82
N ARG A 131 -32.53 -25.36 -28.78
CA ARG A 131 -32.10 -26.76 -28.71
C ARG A 131 -30.58 -26.90 -28.67
N GLU A 132 -29.88 -26.14 -29.50
CA GLU A 132 -28.40 -26.09 -29.49
C GLU A 132 -27.86 -25.63 -28.13
N SER A 133 -28.51 -24.64 -27.50
CA SER A 133 -28.11 -24.19 -26.16
C SER A 133 -28.21 -25.29 -25.09
N SER A 134 -29.24 -26.15 -25.19
CA SER A 134 -29.40 -27.30 -24.27
C SER A 134 -28.46 -28.44 -24.62
N GLN A 135 -28.20 -28.68 -25.91
CA GLN A 135 -27.20 -29.66 -26.33
C GLN A 135 -25.82 -29.27 -25.82
N TYR A 136 -25.44 -28.01 -25.95
CA TYR A 136 -24.17 -27.50 -25.46
C TYR A 136 -24.02 -27.66 -23.94
N LEU A 137 -25.08 -27.43 -23.16
CA LEU A 137 -25.07 -27.73 -21.71
C LEU A 137 -24.76 -29.20 -21.43
N TYR A 138 -25.34 -30.11 -22.22
CA TYR A 138 -25.10 -31.53 -22.08
C TYR A 138 -23.63 -31.89 -22.36
N GLU A 139 -23.07 -31.40 -23.48
CA GLU A 139 -21.65 -31.60 -23.81
C GLU A 139 -20.70 -31.03 -22.74
N LEU A 140 -21.05 -29.88 -22.15
CA LEU A 140 -20.31 -29.28 -21.05
C LEU A 140 -20.35 -30.14 -19.77
N THR A 141 -21.47 -30.80 -19.50
CA THR A 141 -21.65 -31.63 -18.31
C THR A 141 -20.92 -32.97 -18.44
N GLU A 142 -20.80 -33.51 -19.66
CA GLU A 142 -20.07 -34.75 -19.97
C GLU A 142 -18.55 -34.55 -20.08
N SER A 143 -18.09 -33.29 -20.11
CA SER A 143 -16.67 -32.95 -20.26
C SER A 143 -15.85 -33.32 -19.03
N LEU A 144 -14.75 -34.04 -19.24
CA LEU A 144 -13.80 -34.44 -18.17
C LEU A 144 -13.16 -33.27 -17.41
N TYR A 145 -13.09 -32.08 -18.03
CA TYR A 145 -12.44 -30.89 -17.45
C TYR A 145 -13.42 -29.98 -16.69
N ILE A 146 -14.71 -30.31 -16.71
CA ILE A 146 -15.78 -29.54 -16.06
C ILE A 146 -16.39 -30.41 -14.97
N SER A 147 -16.41 -29.93 -13.73
CA SER A 147 -17.01 -30.65 -12.60
C SER A 147 -18.52 -30.49 -12.54
N ASP A 148 -19.01 -29.29 -12.88
CA ASP A 148 -20.43 -28.94 -12.86
C ASP A 148 -20.71 -27.84 -13.89
N ALA A 149 -21.87 -27.90 -14.54
CA ALA A 149 -22.30 -26.92 -15.52
C ALA A 149 -23.77 -26.55 -15.27
N LYS A 150 -24.03 -25.26 -15.07
CA LYS A 150 -25.36 -24.73 -14.76
C LYS A 150 -25.81 -23.76 -15.84
N PHE A 151 -27.06 -23.91 -16.23
CA PHE A 151 -27.75 -22.94 -17.07
C PHE A 151 -28.27 -21.79 -16.23
N LEU A 152 -27.92 -20.55 -16.58
CA LEU A 152 -28.35 -19.36 -15.84
C LEU A 152 -29.58 -18.73 -16.47
N THR A 153 -29.49 -18.35 -17.74
CA THR A 153 -30.56 -17.66 -18.45
C THR A 153 -30.40 -17.77 -19.96
N ILE A 154 -31.49 -17.59 -20.69
CA ILE A 154 -31.51 -17.47 -22.15
C ILE A 154 -32.38 -16.30 -22.57
N THR A 155 -31.84 -15.48 -23.46
CA THR A 155 -32.52 -14.29 -23.99
C THR A 155 -32.51 -14.38 -25.51
N ALA A 156 -33.69 -14.21 -26.11
CA ALA A 156 -33.78 -14.02 -27.56
C ALA A 156 -33.39 -12.57 -27.87
N GLN A 157 -32.32 -12.37 -28.63
CA GLN A 157 -31.97 -11.04 -29.10
C GLN A 157 -32.86 -10.65 -30.26
N PRO A 158 -33.56 -9.50 -30.19
CA PRO A 158 -34.30 -8.99 -31.33
C PRO A 158 -33.30 -8.61 -32.43
N LEU A 159 -33.61 -8.94 -33.69
CA LEU A 159 -32.83 -8.45 -34.82
C LEU A 159 -32.88 -6.92 -34.83
N SER A 160 -31.73 -6.27 -34.96
CA SER A 160 -31.68 -4.82 -35.17
C SER A 160 -32.06 -4.51 -36.61
N GLU A 161 -32.79 -3.42 -36.84
CA GLU A 161 -33.19 -2.97 -38.19
C GLU A 161 -31.99 -2.76 -39.13
N GLN A 162 -30.79 -2.60 -38.58
CA GLN A 162 -29.53 -2.43 -39.31
C GLN A 162 -28.99 -3.74 -39.95
N ASP A 163 -29.42 -4.91 -39.48
CA ASP A 163 -29.00 -6.23 -40.00
C ASP A 163 -29.78 -6.65 -41.27
N SER A 164 -30.74 -5.83 -41.71
CA SER A 164 -31.70 -6.15 -42.78
C SER A 164 -31.19 -5.88 -44.21
N THR A 165 -29.90 -5.53 -44.37
CA THR A 165 -29.34 -5.08 -45.65
C THR A 165 -28.36 -6.04 -46.32
N SER A 166 -28.19 -7.26 -45.78
CA SER A 166 -27.37 -8.29 -46.44
C SER A 166 -28.25 -9.34 -47.11
N ASP A 167 -28.05 -9.48 -48.42
CA ASP A 167 -28.72 -10.41 -49.32
C ASP A 167 -28.92 -11.81 -48.72
N GLY A 168 -30.19 -12.25 -48.70
CA GLY A 168 -30.61 -13.62 -49.01
C GLY A 168 -29.82 -14.79 -48.43
N ASP A 169 -29.77 -14.95 -47.11
CA ASP A 169 -30.00 -16.27 -46.49
C ASP A 169 -30.34 -16.15 -44.99
N ASN A 170 -31.52 -16.67 -44.63
CA ASN A 170 -31.94 -17.12 -43.30
C ASN A 170 -31.38 -16.39 -42.05
N ILE A 171 -31.89 -15.18 -41.76
CA ILE A 171 -31.58 -14.47 -40.51
C ILE A 171 -32.48 -15.03 -39.39
N LEU A 172 -31.96 -16.00 -38.65
CA LEU A 172 -32.60 -16.60 -37.48
C LEU A 172 -32.44 -15.68 -36.25
N PRO A 173 -33.42 -15.60 -35.35
CA PRO A 173 -33.26 -14.92 -34.08
C PRO A 173 -32.13 -15.59 -33.29
N ARG A 174 -31.16 -14.81 -32.84
CA ARG A 174 -30.02 -15.35 -32.08
C ARG A 174 -30.41 -15.46 -30.61
N TYR A 175 -30.20 -16.63 -30.04
CA TYR A 175 -30.43 -16.91 -28.63
C TYR A 175 -29.12 -16.80 -27.87
N GLN A 176 -29.02 -15.84 -26.95
CA GLN A 176 -27.88 -15.75 -26.05
C GLN A 176 -28.21 -16.52 -24.77
N ALA A 177 -27.47 -17.58 -24.50
CA ALA A 177 -27.55 -18.34 -23.27
C ALA A 177 -26.31 -18.09 -22.40
N ASN A 178 -26.54 -17.95 -21.09
CA ASN A 178 -25.49 -17.75 -20.11
C ASN A 178 -25.36 -19.02 -19.25
N TYR A 179 -24.13 -19.44 -19.01
CA TYR A 179 -23.80 -20.63 -18.23
C TYR A 179 -22.79 -20.31 -17.15
N GLU A 180 -22.90 -21.00 -16.01
CA GLU A 180 -21.89 -21.04 -14.96
C GLU A 180 -21.26 -22.43 -14.96
N LEU A 181 -19.93 -22.50 -15.09
CA LEU A 181 -19.16 -23.73 -15.10
C LEU A 181 -18.26 -23.76 -13.87
N THR A 182 -18.12 -24.92 -13.26
CA THR A 182 -17.14 -25.18 -12.20
C THR A 182 -16.04 -26.08 -12.77
N ILE A 183 -14.80 -25.62 -12.70
CA ILE A 183 -13.67 -26.33 -13.31
C ILE A 183 -13.30 -27.57 -12.50
N ASN A 184 -12.89 -28.64 -13.18
CA ASN A 184 -12.20 -29.76 -12.55
C ASN A 184 -10.68 -29.53 -12.54
N GLU A 185 -10.18 -28.88 -11.49
CA GLU A 185 -8.75 -28.57 -11.38
C GLU A 185 -7.84 -29.81 -11.41
N SER A 186 -8.33 -30.96 -10.93
CA SER A 186 -7.53 -32.19 -10.87
C SER A 186 -7.22 -32.72 -12.27
N ALA A 187 -8.22 -32.76 -13.15
CA ALA A 187 -8.06 -33.23 -14.53
C ALA A 187 -7.18 -32.30 -15.38
N LEU A 188 -7.27 -30.98 -15.17
CA LEU A 188 -6.46 -29.98 -15.89
C LEU A 188 -4.97 -30.03 -15.52
N ARG A 189 -4.64 -30.39 -14.27
CA ARG A 189 -3.23 -30.55 -13.84
C ARG A 189 -2.54 -31.72 -14.53
N GLU A 190 -3.28 -32.77 -14.89
CA GLU A 190 -2.73 -33.96 -15.57
C GLU A 190 -2.36 -33.68 -17.03
N VAL A 191 -3.19 -32.92 -17.75
CA VAL A 191 -2.92 -32.53 -19.16
C VAL A 191 -1.64 -31.72 -19.28
N LYS A 192 -1.40 -30.77 -18.37
CA LYS A 192 -0.18 -29.95 -18.36
C LYS A 192 1.10 -30.78 -18.15
N LYS A 193 1.01 -31.92 -17.46
CA LYS A 193 2.15 -32.81 -17.26
C LYS A 193 2.54 -33.55 -18.54
N GLN A 194 1.63 -33.64 -19.52
CA GLN A 194 1.87 -34.27 -20.82
C GLN A 194 2.34 -33.28 -21.88
N GLU A 195 2.05 -31.98 -21.72
CA GLU A 195 2.54 -30.90 -22.60
C GLU A 195 3.98 -30.45 -22.30
N LYS A 196 4.60 -30.97 -21.23
CA LYS A 196 5.95 -30.57 -20.76
C LYS A 196 6.98 -31.66 -20.99
#